data_AF-A0A929WBV9-F1
#
_entry.id   AF-A0A929WBV9-F1
#
_cell.length_a   1.000
_cell.length_b   1.000
_cell.length_c   1.000
_cell.angle_alpha   90.00
_cell.angle_beta   90.00
_cell.angle_gamma   90.00
#
_symmetry.space_group_name_H-M   'P 1'
#
loop_
_entity.id
_entity.type
_entity.pdbx_description
1 polymer ?
#
loop_
_entity_poly.entity_id
_entity_poly.type
_entity_poly.pdbx_seq_one_letter_code
_entity_poly.pdbx_strand_id
1 'polypeptide(L)'
;MSNRDEFIVPLREAAQSDWVRDLSVDDAFFADSEQSEVLGGHLCVQVRVHRNAGDTYSIRFRGEGQVSVPCDRCLRPVQLPVAFDETVQVGYDDNDSADADLIVIPFSQVNFDVSWELMESLLLNLPTQRLHRRSECDADMLDRFSTEEDSADDEA
;
A
#
# COMPACT_ATOMS: atom_id res chain seq x y z
N MET A 1 19.21 3.91 -7.45
CA MET A 1 18.91 4.89 -6.40
C MET A 1 17.50 5.36 -6.68
N SER A 2 16.52 4.87 -5.93
CA SER A 2 15.12 5.26 -6.10
C SER A 2 14.99 6.74 -5.80
N ASN A 3 14.35 7.50 -6.69
CA ASN A 3 14.24 8.94 -6.57
C ASN A 3 13.05 9.28 -5.65
N ARG A 4 13.25 9.24 -4.32
CA ARG A 4 12.18 9.52 -3.34
C ARG A 4 11.61 10.95 -3.45
N ASP A 5 12.28 11.87 -4.13
CA ASP A 5 11.81 13.25 -4.29
C ASP A 5 10.48 13.32 -5.05
N GLU A 6 10.14 12.33 -5.88
CA GLU A 6 8.86 12.30 -6.60
C GLU A 6 7.64 12.11 -5.67
N PHE A 7 7.85 11.45 -4.52
CA PHE A 7 6.83 11.21 -3.50
C PHE A 7 6.69 12.35 -2.49
N ILE A 8 7.49 13.42 -2.65
CA ILE A 8 7.40 14.59 -1.78
C ILE A 8 6.34 15.57 -2.32
N VAL A 9 5.35 15.85 -1.47
CA VAL A 9 4.24 16.76 -1.74
C VAL A 9 4.42 18.06 -0.92
N PRO A 10 4.57 19.22 -1.58
CA PRO A 10 4.62 20.51 -0.87
C PRO A 10 3.19 20.97 -0.55
N LEU A 11 2.64 20.58 0.61
CA LEU A 11 1.20 20.71 0.93
C LEU A 11 0.65 22.14 0.73
N ARG A 12 1.38 23.15 1.20
CA ARG A 12 0.95 24.56 1.10
C ARG A 12 0.97 25.12 -0.32
N GLU A 13 1.86 24.62 -1.17
CA GLU A 13 1.94 25.01 -2.59
C GLU A 13 0.92 24.24 -3.42
N ALA A 14 0.83 22.93 -3.18
CA ALA A 14 -0.14 22.05 -3.81
C ALA A 14 -1.57 22.56 -3.61
N ALA A 15 -1.87 23.07 -2.41
CA ALA A 15 -3.15 23.65 -2.05
C ALA A 15 -3.57 24.94 -2.78
N GLN A 16 -2.66 25.63 -3.46
CA GLN A 16 -2.98 26.85 -4.19
C GLN A 16 -3.49 26.57 -5.62
N SER A 17 -3.55 25.30 -6.03
CA SER A 17 -3.94 24.86 -7.37
C SER A 17 -4.58 23.47 -7.35
N ASP A 18 -5.14 23.02 -8.47
CA ASP A 18 -5.55 21.62 -8.66
C ASP A 18 -4.30 20.74 -8.84
N TRP A 19 -3.56 20.53 -7.75
CA TRP A 19 -2.32 19.76 -7.78
C TRP A 19 -2.61 18.29 -8.03
N VAL A 20 -2.05 17.78 -9.13
CA VAL A 20 -2.13 16.38 -9.54
C VAL A 20 -0.73 15.93 -9.96
N ARG A 21 -0.34 14.74 -9.52
CA ARG A 21 0.90 14.09 -9.92
C ARG A 21 0.65 12.61 -10.17
N ASP A 22 1.18 12.10 -11.28
CA ASP A 22 1.20 10.67 -11.55
C ASP A 22 2.57 10.12 -11.13
N LEU A 23 2.56 9.05 -10.34
CA LEU A 23 3.73 8.37 -9.78
C LEU A 23 3.80 6.94 -10.30
N SER A 24 5.03 6.45 -10.46
CA SER A 24 5.29 5.05 -10.79
C SER A 24 5.80 4.34 -9.55
N VAL A 25 5.05 3.33 -9.09
CA VAL A 25 5.40 2.51 -7.92
C VAL A 25 5.92 1.19 -8.45
N ASP A 26 7.24 0.98 -8.38
CA ASP A 26 7.92 -0.15 -8.98
C ASP A 26 8.72 -0.98 -7.95
N ASP A 27 9.42 -2.02 -8.43
CA ASP A 27 10.30 -2.86 -7.61
C ASP A 27 11.32 -2.06 -6.79
N ALA A 28 11.77 -0.90 -7.29
CA ALA A 28 12.74 -0.06 -6.60
C ALA A 28 12.11 0.73 -5.44
N PHE A 29 10.82 1.05 -5.52
CA PHE A 29 10.03 1.56 -4.39
C PHE A 29 9.84 0.48 -3.32
N PHE A 30 9.43 -0.73 -3.72
CA PHE A 30 9.19 -1.84 -2.79
C PHE A 30 10.46 -2.28 -2.06
N ALA A 31 11.59 -2.37 -2.76
CA ALA A 31 12.88 -2.76 -2.18
C ALA A 31 13.42 -1.77 -1.14
N ASP A 32 12.97 -0.52 -1.19
CA ASP A 32 13.37 0.56 -0.28
C ASP A 32 12.37 0.75 0.88
N SER A 33 11.28 -0.01 0.87
CA SER A 33 10.28 -0.04 1.94
C SER A 33 10.64 -1.10 2.99
N GLU A 34 10.24 -0.86 4.24
CA GLU A 34 10.42 -1.83 5.34
C GLU A 34 9.38 -2.97 5.33
N GLN A 35 8.42 -2.93 4.38
CA GLN A 35 7.29 -3.84 4.32
C GLN A 35 7.60 -5.04 3.42
N SER A 36 7.65 -6.24 4.03
CA SER A 36 8.00 -7.49 3.33
C SER A 36 6.80 -8.22 2.69
N GLU A 37 5.58 -7.72 2.88
CA GLU A 37 4.36 -8.32 2.32
C GLU A 37 4.27 -8.23 0.79
N VAL A 38 4.87 -7.19 0.20
CA VAL A 38 4.93 -6.99 -1.24
C VAL A 38 6.36 -7.26 -1.70
N LEU A 39 6.53 -8.26 -2.56
CA LEU A 39 7.82 -8.69 -3.09
C LEU A 39 8.29 -7.81 -4.25
N GLY A 40 7.38 -7.08 -4.88
CA GLY A 40 7.60 -6.25 -6.06
C GLY A 40 6.31 -5.94 -6.79
N GLY A 41 6.38 -5.26 -7.92
CA GLY A 41 5.22 -4.90 -8.72
C GLY A 41 5.41 -3.66 -9.57
N HIS A 42 4.35 -3.28 -10.25
CA HIS A 42 4.26 -2.04 -10.98
C HIS A 42 2.85 -1.47 -10.88
N LEU A 43 2.73 -0.27 -10.33
CA LEU A 43 1.47 0.48 -10.27
C LEU A 43 1.66 1.89 -10.79
N CYS A 44 0.64 2.38 -11.50
CA CYS A 44 0.48 3.79 -11.78
C CYS A 44 -0.43 4.40 -10.72
N VAL A 45 0.07 5.38 -9.96
CA VAL A 45 -0.69 6.03 -8.90
C VAL A 45 -0.84 7.52 -9.19
N GLN A 46 -2.07 7.98 -9.29
CA GLN A 46 -2.37 9.40 -9.34
C GLN A 46 -2.61 9.93 -7.93
N VAL A 47 -1.83 10.95 -7.56
CA VAL A 47 -1.96 11.68 -6.30
C VAL A 47 -2.61 13.02 -6.59
N ARG A 48 -3.69 13.34 -5.87
CA ARG A 48 -4.35 14.64 -5.93
C ARG A 48 -4.40 15.26 -4.54
N VAL A 49 -4.10 16.55 -4.45
CA VAL A 49 -4.14 17.27 -3.18
C VAL A 49 -5.23 18.33 -3.24
N HIS A 50 -6.06 18.36 -2.22
CA HIS A 50 -7.09 19.37 -2.05
C HIS A 50 -6.94 20.01 -0.67
N ARG A 51 -7.04 21.35 -0.60
CA ARG A 51 -7.03 22.06 0.67
C ARG A 51 -8.44 22.16 1.23
N ASN A 52 -8.61 21.74 2.48
CA ASN A 52 -9.82 21.88 3.25
C ASN A 52 -9.77 23.13 4.14
N ALA A 53 -10.82 23.34 4.95
CA ALA A 53 -10.81 24.35 5.99
C ALA A 53 -9.77 24.02 7.08
N GLY A 54 -9.34 25.02 7.85
CA GLY A 54 -8.53 24.81 9.05
C GLY A 54 -7.10 24.30 8.81
N ASP A 55 -6.51 24.57 7.64
CA ASP A 55 -5.18 24.07 7.26
C ASP A 55 -5.07 22.52 7.28
N THR A 56 -6.18 21.86 6.97
CA THR A 56 -6.24 20.43 6.63
C THR A 56 -6.19 20.25 5.11
N TYR A 57 -5.70 19.10 4.66
CA TYR A 57 -5.53 18.71 3.26
C TYR A 57 -6.05 17.30 3.06
N SER A 58 -6.78 17.07 1.98
CA SER A 58 -7.12 15.73 1.50
C SER A 58 -6.14 15.32 0.42
N ILE A 59 -5.46 14.20 0.63
CA ILE A 59 -4.58 13.59 -0.36
C ILE A 59 -5.29 12.33 -0.87
N ARG A 60 -5.73 12.37 -2.12
CA ARG A 60 -6.39 11.24 -2.77
C ARG A 60 -5.38 10.46 -3.59
N PHE A 61 -5.30 9.16 -3.34
CA PHE A 61 -4.52 8.21 -4.09
C PHE A 61 -5.44 7.36 -4.96
N ARG A 62 -5.19 7.35 -6.26
CA ARG A 62 -5.85 6.43 -7.19
C ARG A 62 -4.80 5.59 -7.88
N GLY A 63 -4.69 4.33 -7.47
CA GLY A 63 -3.69 3.39 -7.98
C GLY A 63 -4.33 2.26 -8.77
N GLU A 64 -3.67 1.84 -9.85
CA GLU A 64 -3.99 0.61 -10.58
C GLU A 64 -2.71 -0.05 -11.09
N GLY A 65 -2.61 -1.37 -10.93
CA GLY A 65 -1.45 -2.12 -11.40
C GLY A 65 -1.45 -3.59 -10.99
N GLN A 66 -0.24 -4.13 -10.89
CA GLN A 66 0.03 -5.51 -10.49
C GLN A 66 1.06 -5.52 -9.37
N VAL A 67 0.83 -6.37 -8.37
CA VAL A 67 1.76 -6.62 -7.28
C VAL A 67 2.15 -8.09 -7.24
N SER A 68 3.39 -8.34 -6.86
CA SER A 68 3.92 -9.67 -6.55
C SER A 68 3.90 -9.86 -5.04
N VAL A 69 3.16 -10.85 -4.57
CA VAL A 69 3.03 -11.18 -3.14
C VAL A 69 3.30 -12.66 -2.93
N PRO A 70 3.69 -13.11 -1.71
CA PRO A 70 3.77 -14.53 -1.43
C PRO A 70 2.37 -15.16 -1.51
N CYS A 71 2.26 -16.31 -2.18
CA CYS A 71 1.01 -17.05 -2.25
C CYS A 71 0.67 -17.66 -0.88
N ASP A 72 -0.55 -17.46 -0.39
CA ASP A 72 -1.00 -17.97 0.92
C ASP A 72 -0.99 -19.51 1.01
N ARG A 73 -0.95 -20.20 -0.13
CA ARG A 73 -0.95 -21.66 -0.21
C ARG A 73 0.44 -22.26 -0.36
N CYS A 74 1.20 -21.83 -1.37
CA CYS A 74 2.47 -22.45 -1.73
C CYS A 74 3.68 -21.55 -1.43
N LEU A 75 3.48 -20.36 -0.85
CA LEU A 75 4.50 -19.35 -0.52
C LEU A 75 5.33 -18.85 -1.71
N ARG A 76 5.09 -19.36 -2.92
CA ARG A 76 5.74 -18.87 -4.15
C ARG A 76 5.15 -17.52 -4.55
N PRO A 77 5.93 -16.63 -5.18
CA PRO A 77 5.42 -15.37 -5.68
C PRO A 77 4.21 -15.56 -6.61
N VAL A 78 3.17 -14.78 -6.40
CA VAL A 78 1.99 -14.69 -7.27
C VAL A 78 1.78 -13.22 -7.66
N GLN A 79 1.54 -12.98 -8.95
CA GLN A 79 1.16 -11.66 -9.45
C GLN A 79 -0.35 -11.49 -9.38
N LEU A 80 -0.79 -10.42 -8.73
CA LEU A 80 -2.20 -10.12 -8.55
C LEU A 80 -2.51 -8.68 -8.96
N PRO A 81 -3.66 -8.45 -9.63
CA PRO A 81 -4.13 -7.10 -9.89
C PRO A 81 -4.50 -6.43 -8.58
N VAL A 82 -4.19 -5.15 -8.47
CA VAL A 82 -4.64 -4.31 -7.37
C VAL A 82 -5.08 -2.97 -7.92
N ALA A 83 -6.18 -2.46 -7.38
CA ALA A 83 -6.68 -1.14 -7.67
C ALA A 83 -7.27 -0.55 -6.40
N PHE A 84 -6.99 0.71 -6.14
CA PHE A 84 -7.47 1.40 -4.95
C PHE A 84 -7.75 2.87 -5.26
N ASP A 85 -8.67 3.43 -4.49
CA ASP A 85 -9.07 4.84 -4.56
C ASP A 85 -9.35 5.31 -3.14
N GLU A 86 -8.32 5.83 -2.49
CA GLU A 86 -8.34 6.19 -1.08
C GLU A 86 -8.04 7.66 -0.87
N THR A 87 -8.47 8.21 0.26
CA THR A 87 -8.21 9.60 0.63
C THR A 87 -7.74 9.66 2.07
N VAL A 88 -6.57 10.24 2.26
CA VAL A 88 -5.96 10.47 3.57
C VAL A 88 -6.11 11.95 3.93
N GLN A 89 -6.44 12.24 5.19
CA GLN A 89 -6.48 13.60 5.70
C GLN A 89 -5.18 13.93 6.41
N VAL A 90 -4.57 15.06 6.05
CA VAL A 90 -3.36 15.57 6.70
C VAL A 90 -3.63 16.98 7.20
N GLY A 91 -3.28 17.29 8.44
CA GLY A 91 -3.51 18.60 9.05
C GLY A 91 -2.32 19.07 9.86
N TYR A 92 -2.21 20.39 10.02
CA TYR A 92 -1.26 20.99 10.94
C TYR A 92 -1.88 21.12 12.34
N ASP A 93 -1.14 20.76 13.38
CA ASP A 93 -1.61 20.71 14.78
C ASP A 93 -1.84 22.09 15.42
N ASP A 94 -3.01 22.35 16.03
CA ASP A 94 -3.16 23.22 17.23
C ASP A 94 -4.44 22.94 18.04
N ASN A 95 -5.13 21.83 17.79
CA ASN A 95 -6.41 21.58 18.43
C ASN A 95 -6.63 20.07 18.47
N ASP A 96 -6.85 19.51 19.67
CA ASP A 96 -7.30 18.14 19.94
C ASP A 96 -8.34 17.66 18.92
N SER A 97 -7.90 17.23 17.75
CA SER A 97 -8.75 16.69 16.71
C SER A 97 -9.08 15.28 17.16
N ALA A 98 -10.30 15.07 17.64
CA ALA A 98 -10.82 13.76 18.01
C ALA A 98 -11.02 12.82 16.81
N ASP A 99 -10.64 13.24 15.59
CA ASP A 99 -10.67 12.42 14.39
C ASP A 99 -9.45 11.50 14.36
N ALA A 100 -9.72 10.20 14.58
CA ALA A 100 -8.71 9.16 14.55
C ALA A 100 -8.04 8.97 13.17
N ASP A 101 -8.70 9.44 12.11
CA ASP A 101 -8.27 9.30 10.72
C ASP A 101 -7.49 10.53 10.19
N LEU A 102 -7.18 11.51 11.04
CA LEU A 102 -6.40 12.70 10.68
C LEU A 102 -4.91 12.52 11.01
N ILE A 103 -4.06 12.64 10.00
CA ILE A 103 -2.61 12.65 10.18
C ILE A 103 -2.16 14.05 10.56
N VAL A 104 -1.63 14.17 11.77
CA VAL A 104 -1.19 15.44 12.33
C VAL A 104 0.31 15.63 12.11
N ILE A 105 0.69 16.73 11.45
CA ILE A 105 2.09 17.09 11.17
C ILE A 105 2.46 18.45 11.80
N PRO A 106 3.73 18.68 12.15
CA PRO A 106 4.16 19.94 12.73
C PRO A 106 4.01 21.10 11.72
N PHE A 107 3.63 22.29 12.19
CA PHE A 107 3.46 23.48 11.34
C PHE A 107 4.69 23.85 10.48
N SER A 108 5.89 23.52 10.96
CA SER A 108 7.16 23.75 10.27
C SER A 108 7.37 22.80 9.07
N GLN A 109 6.61 21.73 8.96
CA GLN A 109 6.72 20.77 7.87
C GLN A 109 6.07 21.32 6.60
N VAL A 110 6.89 21.65 5.61
CA VAL A 110 6.41 22.15 4.31
C VAL A 110 6.19 21.00 3.33
N ASN A 111 7.02 19.96 3.44
CA ASN A 111 7.09 18.82 2.54
C ASN A 111 6.55 17.58 3.26
N PHE A 112 5.56 16.93 2.67
CA PHE A 112 4.98 15.69 3.18
C PHE A 112 5.36 14.54 2.23
N ASP A 113 6.03 13.53 2.76
CA ASP A 113 6.36 12.32 2.01
C ASP A 113 5.15 11.37 2.01
N VAL A 114 4.54 11.18 0.84
CA VAL A 114 3.37 10.31 0.69
C VAL A 114 3.73 8.83 0.51
N SER A 115 5.01 8.47 0.50
CA SER A 115 5.46 7.09 0.27
C SER A 115 4.87 6.11 1.30
N TRP A 116 4.83 6.52 2.57
CA TRP A 116 4.27 5.70 3.64
C TRP A 116 2.77 5.47 3.45
N GLU A 117 2.00 6.55 3.30
CA GLU A 117 0.55 6.51 3.09
C GLU A 117 0.17 5.67 1.87
N LEU A 118 0.92 5.82 0.77
CA LEU A 118 0.71 5.05 -0.44
C LEU A 118 0.93 3.55 -0.20
N MET A 119 1.96 3.19 0.56
CA MET A 119 2.24 1.80 0.92
C MET A 119 1.14 1.23 1.81
N GLU A 120 0.68 2.01 2.80
CA GLU A 120 -0.42 1.61 3.69
C GLU A 120 -1.72 1.37 2.90
N SER A 121 -2.11 2.32 2.04
CA SER A 121 -3.25 2.18 1.14
C SER A 121 -3.13 0.94 0.25
N LEU A 122 -1.95 0.66 -0.28
CA LEU A 122 -1.71 -0.53 -1.08
C LEU A 122 -1.94 -1.81 -0.28
N LEU A 123 -1.37 -1.92 0.92
CA LEU A 123 -1.46 -3.10 1.78
C LEU A 123 -2.91 -3.37 2.20
N LEU A 124 -3.66 -2.32 2.54
CA LEU A 124 -5.08 -2.42 2.91
C LEU A 124 -5.98 -2.88 1.75
N ASN A 125 -5.58 -2.59 0.50
CA ASN A 125 -6.32 -2.99 -0.70
C ASN A 125 -5.78 -4.25 -1.37
N LEU A 126 -4.83 -4.97 -0.76
CA LEU A 126 -4.41 -6.26 -1.27
C LEU A 126 -5.61 -7.24 -1.29
N PRO A 127 -5.70 -8.10 -2.32
CA PRO A 127 -6.73 -9.13 -2.35
C PRO A 127 -6.73 -9.98 -1.08
N THR A 128 -7.92 -10.23 -0.52
CA THR A 128 -8.09 -11.03 0.70
C THR A 128 -7.53 -12.45 0.55
N GLN A 129 -7.49 -12.98 -0.68
CA GLN A 129 -6.87 -14.26 -0.99
C GLN A 129 -5.74 -14.04 -1.99
N ARG A 130 -4.50 -14.31 -1.55
CA ARG A 130 -3.29 -14.17 -2.37
C ARG A 130 -2.94 -15.54 -2.94
N LEU A 131 -3.67 -15.97 -3.97
CA LEU A 131 -3.55 -17.33 -4.50
C LEU A 131 -3.27 -17.33 -6.00
N HIS A 132 -2.43 -18.27 -6.46
CA HIS A 132 -2.43 -18.62 -7.88
C HIS A 132 -3.80 -19.18 -8.29
N ARG A 133 -4.05 -19.27 -9.60
CA ARG A 133 -5.19 -20.05 -10.09
C ARG A 133 -5.02 -21.50 -9.61
N ARG A 134 -6.12 -22.20 -9.32
CA ARG A 134 -6.11 -23.51 -8.60
C ARG A 134 -5.14 -24.56 -9.18
N SER A 135 -4.81 -24.51 -10.46
CA SER A 135 -3.91 -25.45 -11.15
C SER A 135 -2.42 -25.05 -11.15
N GLU A 136 -2.08 -23.86 -10.64
CA GLU A 136 -0.74 -23.27 -10.73
C GLU A 136 -0.01 -23.24 -9.38
N CYS A 137 -0.69 -23.61 -8.28
CA CYS A 137 -0.03 -23.81 -7.00
C CYS A 137 0.85 -25.05 -7.03
N ASP A 138 2.05 -24.93 -6.47
CA ASP A 138 3.06 -25.98 -6.44
C ASP A 138 2.53 -27.24 -5.72
N ALA A 139 2.42 -28.35 -6.46
CA ALA A 139 1.83 -29.59 -5.97
C ALA A 139 2.70 -30.26 -4.90
N ASP A 140 4.03 -30.09 -4.97
CA ASP A 140 4.97 -30.69 -4.03
C ASP A 140 4.87 -30.09 -2.61
N MET A 141 4.43 -28.83 -2.50
CA MET A 141 4.15 -28.19 -1.21
C MET A 141 2.82 -28.67 -0.61
N LEU A 142 1.82 -28.95 -1.45
CA LEU A 142 0.51 -29.42 -1.00
C LEU A 142 0.56 -30.85 -0.43
N ASP A 143 1.42 -31.70 -1.01
CA ASP A 143 1.58 -33.10 -0.59
C ASP A 143 2.19 -33.25 0.83
N ARG A 144 2.99 -32.26 1.25
CA ARG A 144 3.58 -32.23 2.60
C ARG A 144 2.57 -31.95 3.71
N PHE A 145 1.55 -31.14 3.44
CA PHE A 145 0.49 -30.84 4.41
C PHE A 145 -0.55 -31.96 4.50
N SER A 146 -0.81 -32.70 3.42
CA SER A 146 -1.75 -33.83 3.45
C SER A 146 -1.25 -35.05 4.22
N THR A 147 0.06 -35.14 4.48
CA THR A 147 0.64 -36.30 5.20
C THR A 147 0.37 -36.25 6.72
N GLU A 148 -0.02 -35.10 7.27
CA GLU A 148 -0.24 -34.94 8.72
C GLU A 148 -1.69 -35.17 9.18
N GLU A 149 -2.67 -35.20 8.25
CA GLU A 149 -4.08 -35.44 8.59
C GLU A 149 -4.45 -36.93 8.72
N ASP A 150 -3.56 -37.85 8.32
CA ASP A 150 -3.79 -39.31 8.35
C ASP A 150 -3.20 -40.02 9.59
N SER A 151 -2.63 -39.30 10.57
CA SER A 151 -2.01 -39.91 11.77
C SER A 151 -2.77 -39.71 13.08
N ALA A 152 -4.04 -39.31 13.04
CA ALA A 152 -4.87 -39.11 14.23
C ALA A 152 -6.20 -39.88 14.17
N ASP A 153 -6.16 -41.18 13.90
CA ASP A 153 -7.29 -42.10 14.14
C ASP A 153 -6.79 -43.56 14.20
N ASP A 154 -5.99 -43.90 15.23
CA ASP A 154 -5.97 -45.26 15.80
C ASP A 154 -5.13 -45.25 17.09
N GLU A 155 -5.75 -45.14 18.27
CA GLU A 155 -5.42 -45.95 19.45
C GLU A 155 -6.60 -45.91 20.43
N ALA A 156 -7.21 -47.09 20.61
CA ALA A 156 -8.34 -47.40 21.48
C ALA A 156 -7.94 -47.59 22.96
#